data_AF-A0A2N6GKY1-F1
#
_entry.id   AF-A0A2N6GKY1-F1
#
_cell.length_a   1.000
_cell.length_b   1.000
_cell.length_c   1.000
_cell.angle_alpha   90.00
_cell.angle_beta   90.00
_cell.angle_gamma   90.00
#
_symmetry.space_group_name_H-M   'P 1'
#
loop_
_entity.id
_entity.type
_entity.pdbx_description
1 polymer ?
#
loop_
_entity_poly.entity_id
_entity_poly.type
_entity_poly.pdbx_seq_one_letter_code
_entity_poly.pdbx_strand_id
1 'polypeptide(L)'
;MNTTHFAEYSGLDTQVANLPFDDDGFLLDPKLWNDGVAKMIAQIDGIGDLTTEHWAVIRVLRDLYLRLGAIPPMRRICRDSALSRDQVKSLFGSCRQVWRIAGLPHPGDEALAYMS
;
A
#
# COMPACT_ATOMS: atom_id res chain seq x y z
N MET A 1 -5.60 42.21 2.87
CA MET A 1 -6.36 41.61 3.99
C MET A 1 -6.36 40.11 3.73
N ASN A 2 -5.42 39.37 4.33
CA ASN A 2 -5.28 37.92 4.12
C ASN A 2 -6.09 37.19 5.18
N THR A 3 -7.12 36.45 4.76
CA THR A 3 -7.83 35.50 5.61
C THR A 3 -7.38 34.11 5.23
N THR A 4 -6.38 33.59 5.95
CA THR A 4 -5.94 32.20 5.84
C THR A 4 -7.06 31.29 6.36
N HIS A 5 -7.70 30.54 5.47
CA HIS A 5 -8.53 29.40 5.82
C HIS A 5 -7.60 28.26 6.26
N PHE A 6 -7.52 28.01 7.56
CA PHE A 6 -6.98 26.76 8.07
C PHE A 6 -8.10 25.72 8.01
N ALA A 7 -7.99 24.79 7.07
CA ALA A 7 -8.85 23.63 6.96
C ALA A 7 -8.74 22.76 8.22
N GLU A 8 -9.90 22.32 8.70
CA GLU A 8 -10.08 21.36 9.78
C GLU A 8 -9.40 20.01 9.41
N TYR A 9 -8.22 19.74 9.98
CA TYR A 9 -7.54 18.44 9.90
C TYR A 9 -7.52 17.71 11.25
N SER A 10 -8.46 18.02 12.15
CA SER A 10 -8.40 17.61 13.56
C SER A 10 -9.08 16.25 13.85
N GLY A 11 -8.90 15.24 13.00
CA GLY A 11 -9.60 13.94 13.18
C GLY A 11 -8.92 12.68 12.66
N LEU A 12 -7.87 12.77 11.85
CA LEU A 12 -7.21 11.59 11.26
C LEU A 12 -5.97 11.11 12.03
N ASP A 13 -5.41 11.92 12.92
CA ASP A 13 -4.08 11.65 13.50
C ASP A 13 -4.07 10.60 14.62
N THR A 14 -5.20 10.31 15.27
CA THR A 14 -5.17 9.54 16.52
C THR A 14 -5.23 8.02 16.34
N GLN A 15 -5.79 7.51 15.22
CA GLN A 15 -5.81 6.05 14.97
C GLN A 15 -4.60 5.56 14.18
N VAL A 16 -3.94 6.44 13.43
CA VAL A 16 -2.78 6.07 12.61
C VAL A 16 -1.51 5.89 13.49
N ALA A 17 -1.44 6.61 14.61
CA ALA A 17 -0.27 6.67 15.49
C ALA A 17 0.07 5.36 16.25
N ASN A 18 -0.78 4.33 16.22
CA ASN A 18 -0.58 3.08 16.98
C ASN A 18 -0.84 1.81 16.17
N LEU A 19 -0.57 1.83 14.86
CA LEU A 19 -0.66 0.62 14.04
C LEU A 19 0.51 -0.33 14.34
N PRO A 20 0.24 -1.63 14.56
CA PRO A 20 1.27 -2.62 14.83
C PRO A 20 1.98 -2.99 13.53
N PHE A 21 3.25 -2.62 13.42
CA PHE A 21 4.14 -3.04 12.35
C PHE A 21 5.21 -4.01 12.87
N ASP A 22 5.70 -4.89 12.02
CA ASP A 22 6.90 -5.69 12.32
C ASP A 22 8.20 -4.89 12.11
N ASP A 23 9.35 -5.53 12.42
CA ASP A 23 10.67 -4.92 12.28
C ASP A 23 11.02 -4.57 10.82
N ASP A 24 10.41 -5.27 9.86
CA ASP A 24 10.54 -4.99 8.44
C ASP A 24 9.54 -3.94 7.94
N GLY A 25 8.64 -3.46 8.81
CA GLY A 25 7.63 -2.43 8.62
C GLY A 25 6.34 -2.87 7.91
N PHE A 26 6.01 -4.16 7.88
CA PHE A 26 4.73 -4.66 7.39
C PHE A 26 3.66 -4.64 8.48
N LEU A 27 2.41 -4.41 8.08
CA LEU A 27 1.29 -4.33 8.99
C LEU A 27 0.98 -5.73 9.56
N LEU A 28 1.02 -5.86 10.89
CA LEU A 28 0.82 -7.16 11.57
C LEU A 28 -0.62 -7.67 11.46
N ASP A 29 -1.62 -6.78 11.55
CA ASP A 29 -3.02 -7.13 11.34
C ASP A 29 -3.56 -6.45 10.07
N PRO A 30 -3.72 -7.21 8.97
CA PRO A 30 -4.28 -6.70 7.73
C PRO A 30 -5.69 -6.10 7.88
N LYS A 31 -6.46 -6.46 8.92
CA LYS A 31 -7.81 -5.90 9.15
C LYS A 31 -7.79 -4.42 9.56
N LEU A 32 -6.67 -3.94 10.09
CA LEU A 32 -6.49 -2.54 10.45
C LEU A 32 -6.24 -1.64 9.23
N TRP A 33 -6.00 -2.25 8.06
CA TRP A 33 -5.78 -1.52 6.83
C TRP A 33 -7.05 -0.79 6.37
N ASN A 34 -6.87 0.47 6.00
CA ASN A 34 -7.87 1.30 5.33
C ASN A 34 -7.17 2.30 4.40
N ASP A 35 -7.93 3.09 3.65
CA ASP A 35 -7.37 4.02 2.68
C ASP A 35 -6.43 5.07 3.32
N GLY A 36 -6.66 5.44 4.58
CA GLY A 36 -5.77 6.33 5.34
C GLY A 36 -4.43 5.68 5.68
N VAL A 37 -4.44 4.40 6.09
CA VAL A 37 -3.22 3.61 6.33
C VAL A 37 -2.39 3.46 5.05
N ALA A 38 -3.05 3.14 3.92
CA ALA A 38 -2.36 3.03 2.64
C ALA A 38 -1.65 4.34 2.25
N LYS A 39 -2.34 5.48 2.42
CA LYS A 39 -1.76 6.80 2.17
C LYS A 39 -0.58 7.10 3.09
N MET A 40 -0.69 6.78 4.39
CA MET A 40 0.44 6.97 5.32
C MET A 40 1.65 6.14 4.88
N ILE A 41 1.46 4.85 4.60
CA ILE A 41 2.57 3.96 4.20
C ILE A 41 3.19 4.48 2.89
N ALA A 42 2.37 4.95 1.94
CA ALA A 42 2.87 5.52 0.69
C ALA A 42 3.74 6.78 0.90
N GLN A 43 3.41 7.62 1.88
CA GLN A 43 4.23 8.77 2.24
C GLN A 43 5.56 8.34 2.90
N ILE A 44 5.51 7.37 3.82
CA ILE A 44 6.70 6.80 4.48
C ILE A 44 7.64 6.15 3.46
N ASP A 45 7.08 5.40 2.50
CA ASP A 45 7.83 4.68 1.46
C ASP A 45 8.28 5.60 0.30
N GLY A 46 8.03 6.91 0.38
CA GLY A 46 8.48 7.90 -0.62
C GLY A 46 7.72 7.91 -1.94
N ILE A 47 6.53 7.31 -2.01
CA ILE A 47 5.66 7.29 -3.19
C ILE A 47 4.84 8.58 -3.31
N GLY A 48 4.46 9.17 -2.18
CA GLY A 48 3.62 10.37 -2.13
C GLY A 48 2.13 10.05 -2.26
N ASP A 49 1.41 10.86 -3.04
CA ASP A 49 -0.05 10.75 -3.16
C ASP A 49 -0.49 9.60 -4.06
N LEU A 50 -1.40 8.77 -3.54
CA LEU A 50 -1.95 7.63 -4.26
C LEU A 50 -3.00 8.08 -5.29
N THR A 51 -2.62 8.03 -6.57
CA THR A 51 -3.51 8.29 -7.71
C THR A 51 -4.48 7.12 -7.98
N THR A 52 -5.45 7.31 -8.87
CA THR A 52 -6.40 6.28 -9.30
C THR A 52 -5.72 4.99 -9.76
N GLU A 53 -4.60 5.10 -10.46
CA GLU A 53 -3.83 3.94 -10.95
C GLU A 53 -3.19 3.18 -9.79
N HIS A 54 -2.69 3.88 -8.77
CA HIS A 54 -2.20 3.22 -7.56
C HIS A 54 -3.32 2.44 -6.88
N TRP A 55 -4.49 3.04 -6.70
CA TRP A 55 -5.64 2.39 -6.07
C TRP A 55 -6.11 1.14 -6.82
N ALA A 56 -6.06 1.16 -8.16
CA ALA A 56 -6.39 0.00 -8.97
C ALA A 56 -5.46 -1.19 -8.65
N VAL A 57 -4.15 -0.96 -8.59
CA VAL A 57 -3.18 -2.03 -8.26
C VAL A 57 -3.32 -2.48 -6.80
N ILE A 58 -3.40 -1.54 -5.86
CA ILE A 58 -3.50 -1.81 -4.42
C ILE A 58 -4.70 -2.71 -4.12
N ARG A 59 -5.88 -2.34 -4.62
CA ARG A 59 -7.13 -3.07 -4.37
C ARG A 59 -7.09 -4.45 -5.03
N VAL A 60 -6.62 -4.54 -6.28
CA VAL A 60 -6.47 -5.82 -6.98
C VAL A 60 -5.51 -6.74 -6.23
N LEU A 61 -4.33 -6.27 -5.85
CA LEU A 61 -3.33 -7.05 -5.11
C LEU A 61 -3.92 -7.56 -3.79
N ARG A 62 -4.53 -6.66 -3.01
CA ARG A 62 -5.13 -6.99 -1.72
C ARG A 62 -6.25 -8.02 -1.85
N ASP A 63 -7.18 -7.82 -2.78
CA ASP A 63 -8.31 -8.72 -3.00
C ASP A 63 -7.86 -10.09 -3.52
N LEU A 64 -6.79 -10.14 -4.32
CA LEU A 64 -6.22 -11.40 -4.78
C LEU A 64 -5.58 -12.17 -3.62
N TYR A 65 -4.79 -11.51 -2.79
CA TYR A 65 -4.15 -12.13 -1.63
C TYR A 65 -5.19 -12.66 -0.64
N LEU A 66 -6.18 -11.84 -0.25
CA LEU A 66 -7.20 -12.23 0.72
C LEU A 66 -8.07 -13.40 0.22
N ARG A 67 -8.27 -13.53 -1.09
CA ARG A 67 -9.02 -14.66 -1.67
C ARG A 67 -8.19 -15.93 -1.82
N LEU A 68 -6.92 -15.80 -2.20
CA LEU A 68 -6.05 -16.95 -2.50
C LEU A 68 -5.30 -17.46 -1.27
N GLY A 69 -5.11 -16.62 -0.25
CA GLY A 69 -4.24 -16.89 0.89
C GLY A 69 -2.76 -16.99 0.52
N ALA A 70 -2.36 -16.49 -0.66
CA ALA A 70 -1.02 -16.62 -1.21
C ALA A 70 -0.65 -15.42 -2.09
N ILE A 71 0.65 -15.23 -2.29
CA ILE A 71 1.20 -14.17 -3.16
C ILE A 71 0.70 -14.38 -4.60
N PRO A 72 -0.09 -13.45 -5.16
CA PRO A 72 -0.62 -13.61 -6.50
C PRO A 72 0.47 -13.36 -7.56
N PRO A 73 0.40 -14.03 -8.72
CA PRO A 73 1.34 -13.80 -9.80
C PRO A 73 1.16 -12.40 -10.39
N MET A 74 2.26 -11.68 -10.61
CA MET A 74 2.26 -10.30 -11.16
C MET A 74 1.44 -10.16 -12.45
N ARG A 75 1.46 -11.17 -13.32
CA ARG A 75 0.65 -11.20 -14.56
C ARG A 75 -0.86 -11.03 -14.28
N ARG A 76 -1.35 -11.60 -13.18
CA ARG A 76 -2.75 -11.46 -12.78
C ARG A 76 -3.06 -10.07 -12.26
N ILE A 77 -2.14 -9.50 -11.46
CA ILE A 77 -2.26 -8.13 -10.96
C ILE A 77 -2.35 -7.16 -12.14
N CYS A 78 -1.37 -7.19 -13.05
CA CYS A 78 -1.31 -6.34 -14.25
C CYS A 78 -2.58 -6.43 -15.10
N ARG A 79 -3.08 -7.65 -15.34
CA ARG A 79 -4.29 -7.86 -16.14
C ARG A 79 -5.52 -7.29 -15.45
N ASP A 80 -5.71 -7.61 -14.18
CA ASP A 80 -6.92 -7.24 -13.45
C ASP A 80 -6.90 -5.73 -13.06
N SER A 81 -5.72 -5.08 -13.02
CA SER A 81 -5.55 -3.64 -12.84
C SER A 81 -5.46 -2.84 -14.15
N ALA A 82 -5.49 -3.52 -15.31
CA ALA A 82 -5.29 -2.94 -16.64
C ALA A 82 -3.99 -2.10 -16.80
N LEU A 83 -2.91 -2.49 -16.11
CA LEU A 83 -1.62 -1.81 -16.16
C LEU A 83 -0.50 -2.78 -16.54
N SER A 84 0.47 -2.30 -17.29
CA SER A 84 1.68 -3.06 -17.61
C SER A 84 2.59 -3.20 -16.38
N ARG A 85 3.52 -4.16 -16.43
CA ARG A 85 4.53 -4.32 -15.37
C ARG A 85 5.37 -3.05 -15.19
N ASP A 86 5.71 -2.37 -16.28
CA ASP A 86 6.55 -1.17 -16.23
C ASP A 86 5.78 0.01 -15.62
N GLN A 87 4.48 0.12 -15.89
CA GLN A 87 3.62 1.11 -15.24
C GLN A 87 3.55 0.86 -13.73
N VAL A 88 3.30 -0.39 -13.32
CA VAL A 88 3.28 -0.75 -11.88
C VAL A 88 4.63 -0.42 -11.22
N LYS A 89 5.75 -0.76 -11.87
CA LYS A 89 7.09 -0.41 -11.37
C LYS A 89 7.30 1.10 -11.27
N SER A 90 6.83 1.86 -12.25
CA SER A 90 6.93 3.33 -12.23
C SER A 90 6.08 3.97 -11.13
N LEU A 91 4.94 3.37 -10.79
CA LEU A 91 4.04 3.88 -9.74
C LEU A 91 4.61 3.62 -8.34
N PHE A 92 5.10 2.40 -8.09
CA PHE A 92 5.46 1.97 -6.73
C PHE A 92 6.96 1.84 -6.48
N GLY A 93 7.81 1.94 -7.48
CA GLY A 93 9.26 1.71 -7.37
C GLY A 93 9.63 0.23 -7.28
N SER A 94 9.09 -0.49 -6.28
CA SER A 94 9.40 -1.88 -5.99
C SER A 94 8.17 -2.74 -5.66
N CYS A 95 8.34 -4.06 -5.72
CA CYS A 95 7.29 -5.00 -5.31
C CYS A 95 7.06 -4.94 -3.79
N ARG A 96 8.10 -4.65 -3.01
CA ARG A 96 7.98 -4.48 -1.55
C ARG A 96 7.08 -3.30 -1.19
N GLN A 97 7.23 -2.16 -1.84
CA GLN A 97 6.44 -0.95 -1.56
C GLN A 97 4.95 -1.18 -1.85
N VAL A 98 4.61 -1.73 -3.02
CA VAL A 98 3.20 -2.02 -3.34
C VAL A 98 2.58 -3.03 -2.36
N TRP A 99 3.36 -4.02 -1.89
CA TRP A 99 2.92 -5.00 -0.89
C TRP A 99 2.59 -4.36 0.45
N ARG A 100 3.48 -3.50 0.94
CA ARG A 100 3.30 -2.75 2.19
C ARG A 100 2.10 -1.81 2.12
N ILE A 101 1.99 -1.04 1.03
CA ILE A 101 0.91 -0.06 0.83
C ILE A 101 -0.45 -0.77 0.76
N ALA A 102 -0.50 -2.00 0.21
CA ALA A 102 -1.69 -2.84 0.21
C ALA A 102 -2.06 -3.42 1.60
N GLY A 103 -1.27 -3.14 2.64
CA GLY A 103 -1.50 -3.59 4.01
C GLY A 103 -1.49 -5.11 4.14
N LEU A 104 -0.62 -5.76 3.36
CA LEU A 104 -0.42 -7.19 3.41
C LEU A 104 0.64 -7.53 4.47
N PRO A 105 0.50 -8.67 5.16
CA PRO A 105 1.44 -9.07 6.19
C PRO A 105 2.77 -9.47 5.57
N HIS A 106 3.79 -9.68 6.41
CA HIS A 106 5.11 -10.12 5.97
C HIS A 106 5.01 -11.32 5.00
N PRO A 107 5.57 -11.24 3.78
CA PRO A 107 5.43 -12.30 2.76
C PRO A 107 6.30 -13.54 3.03
N GLY A 108 7.17 -13.47 4.04
CA GLY A 108 8.20 -14.46 4.35
C GLY A 108 9.57 -14.07 3.76
N ASP A 109 10.65 -14.41 4.45
CA ASP A 109 12.02 -13.95 4.13
C ASP A 109 12.44 -14.31 2.70
N GLU A 110 12.11 -15.53 2.28
CA GLU A 110 12.41 -16.01 0.93
C GLU A 110 11.71 -15.14 -0.13
N ALA A 111 10.41 -14.88 0.03
CA ALA A 111 9.67 -14.06 -0.90
C ALA A 111 10.13 -12.60 -0.88
N LEU A 112 10.43 -12.06 0.32
CA LEU A 112 10.93 -10.70 0.49
C LEU A 112 12.25 -10.48 -0.25
N ALA A 113 13.15 -11.46 -0.25
CA ALA A 113 14.42 -11.40 -0.97
C ALA A 113 14.26 -11.23 -2.50
N TYR A 114 13.12 -11.63 -3.07
CA TYR A 114 12.79 -11.44 -4.49
C TYR A 114 11.98 -10.16 -4.78
N MET A 115 11.60 -9.40 -3.74
CA MET A 115 10.79 -8.18 -3.86
C MET A 115 11.61 -6.87 -3.87
N SER A 116 12.94 -6.97 -3.77
CA SER A 116 13.90 -5.86 -3.83
C SER A 116 14.08 -5.27 -5.22
#